data_AF-A0A947MNL3-F1
#
_entry.id   AF-A0A947MNL3-F1
#
_cell.length_a   1.000
_cell.length_b   1.000
_cell.length_c   1.000
_cell.angle_alpha   90.00
_cell.angle_beta   90.00
_cell.angle_gamma   90.00
#
_symmetry.space_group_name_H-M   'P 1'
#
loop_
_entity.id
_entity.type
_entity.pdbx_description
1 polymer ?
#
loop_
_entity_poly.entity_id
_entity_poly.type
_entity_poly.pdbx_seq_one_letter_code
_entity_poly.pdbx_strand_id
1 'polypeptide(L)'
;MIKEFNRFQLEATKLGRSVVFQVTVFEKNERNRRRLFAETQCSDPLHFIIQFIIREAPTFEDLLDKFVQQLTHRGFTPIRFRLRDGGRWGEWSPIDGSYSAPPARETA
;
A
#
# COMPACT_ATOMS: atom_id res chain seq x y z
N MET A 1 -18.72 -1.63 9.99
CA MET A 1 -17.74 -0.86 10.80
C MET A 1 -16.45 -0.76 10.00
N ILE A 2 -15.82 0.42 9.94
CA ILE A 2 -14.51 0.64 9.29
C ILE A 2 -13.48 0.83 10.41
N LYS A 3 -12.37 0.10 10.36
CA LYS A 3 -11.24 0.23 11.30
C LYS A 3 -9.92 0.29 10.54
N GLU A 4 -8.91 0.96 11.10
CA GLU A 4 -7.55 0.85 10.59
C GLU A 4 -7.09 -0.61 10.72
N PHE A 5 -6.59 -1.17 9.62
CA PHE A 5 -6.10 -2.54 9.55
C PHE A 5 -4.58 -2.58 9.56
N ASN A 6 -3.93 -1.75 8.75
CA ASN A 6 -2.47 -1.68 8.64
C ASN A 6 -2.03 -0.34 8.06
N ARG A 7 -0.72 -0.08 8.04
CA ARG A 7 -0.10 0.99 7.26
C ARG A 7 1.12 0.44 6.54
N PHE A 8 1.32 0.84 5.29
CA PHE A 8 2.55 0.50 4.59
C PHE A 8 3.19 1.75 4.00
N GLN A 9 4.49 1.65 3.77
CA GLN A 9 5.20 2.62 2.95
C GLN A 9 5.66 1.95 1.66
N LEU A 10 5.61 2.68 0.56
CA LEU A 10 6.14 2.23 -0.73
C LEU A 10 7.03 3.32 -1.31
N GLU A 11 8.26 2.95 -1.66
CA GLU A 11 9.20 3.80 -2.37
C GLU A 11 9.08 3.58 -3.87
N ALA A 12 8.97 4.66 -4.63
CA ALA A 12 8.97 4.65 -6.09
C ALA A 12 9.78 5.83 -6.63
N THR A 13 10.20 5.75 -7.90
CA THR A 13 10.85 6.85 -8.61
C THR A 13 9.99 7.40 -9.73
N LYS A 14 10.13 8.70 -9.98
CA LYS A 14 9.55 9.37 -11.14
C LYS A 14 10.44 10.51 -11.57
N LEU A 15 10.81 10.54 -12.85
CA LEU A 15 11.69 11.57 -13.44
C LEU A 15 12.99 11.79 -12.63
N GLY A 16 13.60 10.69 -12.18
CA GLY A 16 14.85 10.72 -11.40
C GLY A 16 14.71 11.16 -9.95
N ARG A 17 13.49 11.34 -9.42
CA ARG A 17 13.24 11.66 -8.01
C ARG A 17 12.57 10.49 -7.29
N SER A 18 13.06 10.17 -6.09
CA SER A 18 12.43 9.18 -5.21
C SER A 18 11.30 9.80 -4.39
N VAL A 19 10.21 9.07 -4.26
CA VAL A 19 9.03 9.43 -3.49
C VAL A 19 8.65 8.24 -2.61
N VAL A 20 8.39 8.51 -1.33
CA VAL A 20 7.89 7.50 -0.39
C VAL A 20 6.43 7.79 -0.10
N PHE A 21 5.55 6.90 -0.54
CA PHE A 21 4.12 6.93 -0.26
C PHE A 21 3.87 6.33 1.11
N GLN A 22 3.11 7.01 1.97
CA GLN A 22 2.60 6.44 3.21
C GLN A 22 1.12 6.15 3.05
N VAL A 23 0.75 4.88 3.12
CA VAL A 23 -0.60 4.41 2.81
C VAL A 23 -1.22 3.80 4.06
N THR A 24 -2.43 4.27 4.40
CA THR A 24 -3.23 3.68 5.47
C THR A 24 -4.23 2.72 4.86
N VAL A 25 -4.25 1.49 5.38
CA VAL A 25 -5.17 0.43 4.98
C VAL A 25 -6.26 0.31 6.03
N PHE A 26 -7.51 0.40 5.59
CA PHE A 26 -8.69 0.24 6.39
C PHE A 26 -9.37 -1.08 6.06
N GLU A 27 -9.93 -1.73 7.07
CA GLU A 27 -10.80 -2.89 6.92
C GLU A 27 -12.24 -2.46 7.13
N LYS A 28 -13.11 -2.86 6.20
CA LYS A 28 -14.56 -2.79 6.37
C LYS A 28 -15.11 -4.21 6.40
N ASN A 29 -15.85 -4.53 7.46
CA ASN A 29 -16.64 -5.75 7.55
C ASN A 29 -18.08 -5.44 7.12
N GLU A 30 -18.55 -6.11 6.07
CA GLU A 30 -19.89 -5.93 5.51
C GLU A 30 -20.49 -7.29 5.11
N ARG A 31 -21.66 -7.65 5.66
CA ARG A 31 -22.44 -8.86 5.31
C ARG A 31 -21.59 -10.13 5.10
N ASN A 32 -20.82 -10.53 6.13
CA ASN A 32 -19.89 -11.68 6.11
C ASN A 32 -18.70 -11.59 5.14
N ARG A 33 -18.43 -10.43 4.54
CA ARG A 33 -17.23 -10.23 3.73
C ARG A 33 -16.34 -9.16 4.35
N ARG A 34 -15.06 -9.52 4.47
CA ARG A 34 -13.97 -8.62 4.86
C ARG A 34 -13.39 -8.01 3.61
N ARG A 35 -13.28 -6.68 3.58
CA ARG A 35 -12.70 -5.94 2.45
C ARG A 35 -11.69 -4.92 2.94
N LEU A 36 -10.57 -4.82 2.24
CA LEU A 36 -9.56 -3.81 2.48
C LEU A 36 -9.72 -2.63 1.54
N PHE A 37 -9.46 -1.45 2.08
CA PHE A 37 -9.53 -0.16 1.41
C PHE A 37 -8.23 0.57 1.73
N ALA A 38 -7.69 1.32 0.78
CA ALA A 38 -6.54 2.16 1.05
C ALA A 38 -6.71 3.54 0.43
N GLU A 39 -6.22 4.54 1.15
CA GLU A 39 -6.18 5.91 0.67
C GLU A 39 -4.83 6.52 1.03
N THR A 40 -4.25 7.25 0.09
CA THR A 40 -3.08 8.08 0.33
C THR A 40 -3.10 9.31 -0.56
N GLN A 41 -2.43 10.37 -0.11
CA GLN A 41 -2.18 11.57 -0.86
C GLN A 41 -0.67 11.83 -0.91
N CYS A 42 -0.18 12.28 -2.05
CA CYS A 42 1.23 12.57 -2.26
C CYS A 42 1.37 13.80 -3.15
N SER A 43 2.29 14.69 -2.82
CA SER A 43 2.72 15.76 -3.73
C SER A 43 3.80 15.23 -4.67
N ASP A 44 3.60 15.44 -5.97
CA ASP A 44 4.50 15.02 -7.03
C ASP A 44 5.29 16.24 -7.56
N PRO A 45 6.51 16.05 -8.08
CA PRO A 45 7.30 17.14 -8.67
C PRO A 45 6.60 18.00 -9.73
N LEU A 46 5.59 17.46 -10.42
CA LEU A 46 4.83 18.13 -11.47
C LEU A 46 3.36 18.42 -11.09
N HIS A 47 2.86 17.87 -9.99
CA HIS A 47 1.47 18.04 -9.55
C HIS A 47 1.37 18.35 -8.05
N PHE A 48 0.57 19.37 -7.71
CA PHE A 48 0.45 19.90 -6.35
C PHE A 48 0.01 18.83 -5.32
N ILE A 49 -0.98 17.98 -5.64
CA ILE A 49 -1.42 16.84 -4.81
C ILE A 49 -2.05 15.75 -5.70
N ILE A 50 -1.63 14.50 -5.54
CA ILE A 50 -2.19 13.30 -6.18
C ILE A 50 -2.82 12.42 -5.10
N GLN A 51 -4.08 12.03 -5.29
CA GLN A 51 -4.78 11.08 -4.42
C GLN A 51 -4.82 9.69 -5.07
N PHE A 52 -4.54 8.67 -4.28
CA PHE A 52 -4.68 7.27 -4.64
C PHE A 52 -5.75 6.64 -3.76
N ILE A 53 -6.68 5.94 -4.39
CA ILE A 53 -7.82 5.32 -3.72
C ILE A 53 -7.96 3.90 -4.23
N ILE A 54 -7.89 2.93 -3.31
CA ILE A 54 -8.20 1.53 -3.57
C ILE A 54 -9.49 1.22 -2.82
N ARG A 55 -10.53 0.99 -3.61
CA ARG A 55 -11.90 0.84 -3.10
C ARG A 55 -12.21 -0.55 -2.61
N GLU A 56 -11.49 -1.57 -3.06
CA GLU A 56 -11.75 -2.94 -2.64
C GLU A 56 -10.57 -3.84 -2.99
N ALA A 57 -10.08 -4.56 -1.99
CA ALA A 57 -9.18 -5.68 -2.14
C ALA A 57 -9.52 -6.78 -1.12
N PRO A 58 -9.52 -8.06 -1.51
CA PRO A 58 -9.78 -9.17 -0.60
C PRO A 58 -8.61 -9.44 0.35
N THR A 59 -7.37 -9.16 -0.07
CA THR A 59 -6.16 -9.32 0.72
C THR A 59 -5.26 -8.08 0.64
N PHE A 60 -4.19 -8.06 1.44
CA PHE A 60 -3.21 -6.98 1.36
C PHE A 60 -2.43 -7.04 0.04
N GLU A 61 -2.16 -8.24 -0.48
CA GLU A 61 -1.44 -8.47 -1.72
C GLU A 61 -2.21 -7.89 -2.90
N ASP A 62 -3.51 -8.20 -2.99
CA ASP A 62 -4.40 -7.60 -4.00
C ASP A 62 -4.46 -6.07 -3.90
N LEU A 63 -4.38 -5.54 -2.67
CA LEU A 63 -4.35 -4.09 -2.44
C LEU A 63 -3.03 -3.49 -2.93
N LEU A 64 -1.91 -4.11 -2.58
CA LEU A 64 -0.58 -3.66 -2.98
C LEU A 64 -0.44 -3.69 -4.51
N ASP A 65 -0.92 -4.76 -5.15
CA ASP A 65 -0.87 -4.91 -6.61
C ASP A 65 -1.67 -3.80 -7.30
N LYS A 66 -2.91 -3.54 -6.84
CA LYS A 66 -3.72 -2.41 -7.32
C LYS A 66 -3.03 -1.06 -7.11
N PHE A 67 -2.32 -0.88 -6.00
CA PHE A 67 -1.57 0.35 -5.72
C PHE A 67 -0.41 0.54 -6.71
N VAL A 68 0.36 -0.53 -6.92
CA VAL A 68 1.47 -0.60 -7.89
C VAL A 68 0.98 -0.33 -9.31
N GLN A 69 -0.17 -0.87 -9.69
CA GLN A 69 -0.80 -0.59 -10.99
C GLN A 69 -1.15 0.89 -11.15
N GLN A 70 -1.74 1.53 -10.12
CA GLN A 70 -2.05 2.96 -10.16
C GLN A 70 -0.78 3.84 -10.25
N LEU A 71 0.28 3.46 -9.55
CA LEU A 71 1.58 4.14 -9.61
C LEU A 71 2.19 4.05 -11.02
N THR A 72 2.23 2.84 -11.57
CA THR A 72 2.78 2.57 -12.91
C THR A 72 2.01 3.33 -13.98
N HIS A 73 0.67 3.32 -13.91
CA HIS A 73 -0.18 4.09 -14.83
C HIS A 73 0.09 5.60 -14.80
N ARG A 74 0.54 6.13 -13.65
CA ARG A 74 0.89 7.55 -13.45
C ARG A 74 2.38 7.85 -13.68
N GLY A 75 3.13 6.90 -14.23
CA GLY A 75 4.54 7.06 -14.59
C GLY A 75 5.53 6.93 -13.44
N PHE A 76 5.11 6.36 -12.30
CA PHE A 76 6.04 5.99 -11.23
C PHE A 76 6.61 4.59 -11.48
N THR A 77 7.85 4.37 -11.05
CA THR A 77 8.51 3.06 -11.01
C THR A 77 8.61 2.60 -9.55
N PRO A 78 7.75 1.68 -9.09
CA PRO A 78 7.83 1.12 -7.74
C PRO A 78 9.16 0.39 -7.51
N ILE A 79 9.72 0.50 -6.31
CA ILE A 79 11.02 -0.09 -5.95
C ILE A 79 10.85 -1.11 -4.83
N ARG A 80 10.29 -0.68 -3.70
CA ARG A 80 10.20 -1.50 -2.49
C ARG A 80 9.12 -0.98 -1.57
N PHE A 81 8.66 -1.81 -0.65
CA PHE A 81 7.68 -1.45 0.35
C PHE A 81 8.02 -2.04 1.71
N ARG A 82 7.41 -1.50 2.76
CA ARG A 82 7.51 -2.04 4.11
C ARG A 82 6.19 -1.89 4.85
N LEU A 83 5.89 -2.84 5.71
CA LEU A 83 4.69 -2.84 6.55
C LEU A 83 4.98 -2.17 7.89
N ARG A 84 3.94 -1.63 8.51
CA ARG A 84 3.98 -1.21 9.92
C ARG A 84 3.45 -2.35 10.78
N ASP A 85 4.29 -2.88 11.65
CA ASP A 85 3.96 -3.96 12.58
C ASP A 85 4.24 -3.51 14.02
N GLY A 86 3.27 -3.68 14.93
CA GLY A 86 3.44 -3.32 16.34
C GLY A 86 3.91 -1.88 16.60
N GLY A 87 3.57 -0.94 15.71
CA GLY A 87 3.97 0.47 15.78
C GLY A 87 5.34 0.80 15.17
N ARG A 88 6.14 -0.21 14.77
CA ARG A 88 7.43 -0.05 14.11
C ARG A 88 7.32 -0.32 12.61
N TRP A 89 8.20 0.29 11.84
CA TRP A 89 8.35 -0.04 10.43
C TRP A 89 9.20 -1.30 10.29
N GLY A 90 8.72 -2.29 9.56
CA GLY A 90 9.48 -3.48 9.21
C GLY A 90 10.55 -3.21 8.15
N GLU A 91 11.22 -4.29 7.75
CA GLU A 91 12.23 -4.27 6.69
C GLU A 91 11.61 -3.95 5.33
N TRP A 92 12.42 -3.33 4.46
CA TRP A 92 12.01 -3.09 3.08
C TRP A 92 12.04 -4.40 2.28
N SER A 93 10.91 -4.73 1.68
CA SER A 93 10.74 -5.82 0.72
C SER A 93 10.66 -5.25 -0.69
N PRO A 94 11.37 -5.81 -1.67
CA PRO A 94 11.37 -5.28 -3.02
C PRO A 94 10.04 -5.55 -3.74
N ILE A 95 9.66 -4.67 -4.68
CA ILE A 95 8.47 -4.82 -5.53
C ILE A 95 8.89 -5.57 -6.80
N ASP A 96 9.19 -6.85 -6.65
CA ASP A 96 9.75 -7.68 -7.73
C ASP A 96 8.74 -8.70 -8.24
N GLY A 97 7.44 -8.40 -8.24
CA GLY A 97 6.40 -9.38 -8.64
C GLY A 97 6.36 -10.69 -7.83
N SER A 98 7.24 -10.86 -6.85
CA SER A 98 7.51 -12.08 -6.08
C SER A 98 7.32 -11.87 -4.58
N TYR A 99 6.44 -10.94 -4.19
CA TYR A 99 6.14 -10.76 -2.78
C TYR A 99 5.36 -11.98 -2.26
N SER A 100 6.04 -12.80 -1.44
CA SER A 100 5.39 -13.75 -0.55
C SER A 100 5.14 -13.03 0.77
N ALA A 101 3.88 -12.91 1.17
CA ALA A 101 3.49 -12.38 2.47
C ALA A 101 4.29 -13.06 3.60
N PRO A 102 4.72 -12.34 4.65
CA PRO A 102 5.15 -13.00 5.87
C PRO A 102 3.97 -13.82 6.40
N PRO A 103 4.21 -15.03 6.94
CA PRO A 103 3.12 -15.84 7.49
C PRO A 103 2.38 -15.01 8.53
N ALA A 104 1.08 -14.85 8.33
CA ALA A 104 0.20 -14.21 9.29
C ALA A 104 0.45 -14.88 10.63
N ARG A 105 1.01 -14.13 11.59
CA ARG A 105 1.16 -14.65 12.94
C ARG A 105 -0.25 -14.82 13.50
N GLU A 106 -0.75 -16.04 13.48
CA GLU A 106 -1.80 -16.49 14.39
C GLU A 106 -1.28 -16.25 15.81
N THR A 107 -1.76 -15.18 16.43
CA THR A 107 -1.65 -15.02 17.88
C THR A 107 -2.46 -16.14 18.51
N ALA A 108 -1.75 -17.14 19.04
CA ALA A 108 -2.23 -18.13 19.99
C ALA A 108 -2.64 -17.48 21.32
#